data_AF-F0IER7-F1
#
_entry.id   AF-F0IER7-F1
#
_cell.length_a   1.000
_cell.length_b   1.000
_cell.length_c   1.000
_cell.angle_alpha   90.00
_cell.angle_beta   90.00
_cell.angle_gamma   90.00
#
_symmetry.space_group_name_H-M   'P 1'
#
loop_
_entity.id
_entity.type
_entity.pdbx_description
1 polymer ?
#
loop_
_entity_poly.entity_id
_entity_poly.type
_entity_poly.pdbx_seq_one_letter_code
_entity_poly.pdbx_strand_id
1 'polypeptide(L)'
;MNEIINLIQNKMGLMRKELEKKIEEIPFWQLKSLFSEKDIYSSQEEYKKNILNNYEKTNFLYQILEKDLSILRNNEKKELNLFFYISEIFRRKRIL
;
A
#
# COMPACT_ATOMS: atom_id res chain seq x y z
N MET A 1 -12.78 1.76 12.20
CA MET A 1 -11.36 1.77 11.77
C MET A 1 -11.13 0.90 10.55
N ASN A 2 -11.58 -0.36 10.57
CA ASN A 2 -11.48 -1.28 9.42
C ASN A 2 -12.10 -0.78 8.11
N GLU A 3 -13.24 -0.09 8.14
CA GLU A 3 -13.83 0.48 6.93
C GLU A 3 -12.93 1.54 6.27
N ILE A 4 -12.30 2.41 7.07
CA ILE A 4 -11.39 3.45 6.56
C ILE A 4 -10.13 2.81 5.98
N ILE A 5 -9.58 1.80 6.65
CA ILE A 5 -8.45 1.00 6.14
C ILE A 5 -8.81 0.39 4.77
N ASN A 6 -9.98 -0.24 4.67
CA ASN A 6 -10.46 -0.84 3.42
C ASN A 6 -10.66 0.20 2.31
N LEU A 7 -11.21 1.38 2.62
CA LEU A 7 -11.38 2.47 1.65
C LEU A 7 -10.03 2.96 1.10
N ILE A 8 -9.03 3.14 1.97
CA ILE A 8 -7.69 3.57 1.54
C ILE A 8 -7.05 2.49 0.67
N GLN A 9 -7.09 1.22 1.09
CA GLN A 9 -6.54 0.10 0.30
C GLN A 9 -7.21 -0.02 -1.07
N ASN A 10 -8.53 0.12 -1.14
CA ASN A 10 -9.26 0.11 -2.39
C ASN A 10 -8.82 1.27 -3.30
N LYS A 11 -8.66 2.48 -2.74
CA LYS A 11 -8.21 3.64 -3.51
C LYS A 11 -6.79 3.44 -4.07
N MET A 12 -5.86 2.95 -3.26
CA MET A 12 -4.50 2.64 -3.70
C MET A 12 -4.49 1.56 -4.78
N GLY A 13 -5.31 0.51 -4.62
CA GLY A 13 -5.48 -0.53 -5.64
C GLY A 13 -6.03 -0.01 -6.96
N LEU A 14 -7.00 0.91 -6.92
CA LEU A 14 -7.53 1.58 -8.12
C LEU A 14 -6.45 2.45 -8.80
N MET A 15 -5.67 3.20 -8.04
CA MET A 15 -4.58 4.02 -8.58
C MET A 15 -3.54 3.15 -9.30
N ARG A 16 -3.14 2.02 -8.70
CA ARG A 16 -2.21 1.07 -9.33
C ARG A 16 -2.77 0.52 -10.64
N LYS A 17 -4.03 0.06 -10.64
CA LYS A 17 -4.70 -0.48 -11.83
C LYS A 17 -4.85 0.55 -12.95
N GLU A 18 -5.16 1.80 -12.60
CA GLU A 18 -5.28 2.88 -13.58
C GLU A 18 -3.94 3.13 -14.29
N LEU A 19 -2.84 3.13 -13.54
CA LEU A 19 -1.50 3.25 -14.13
C LEU A 19 -1.12 2.02 -14.96
N GLU A 20 -1.38 0.82 -14.45
CA GLU A 20 -1.11 -0.43 -15.15
C GLU A 20 -1.79 -0.44 -16.52
N LYS A 21 -3.08 -0.08 -16.58
CA LYS A 21 -3.82 0.05 -17.84
C LYS A 21 -3.18 1.06 -18.79
N LYS A 22 -2.79 2.24 -18.29
CA LYS A 22 -2.12 3.27 -19.11
C LYS A 22 -0.79 2.78 -19.67
N ILE A 23 -0.02 2.01 -18.90
CA ILE A 23 1.26 1.44 -19.34
C ILE A 23 1.03 0.33 -20.38
N GLU A 24 0.00 -0.50 -20.21
CA GLU A 24 -0.33 -1.56 -21.17
C GLU A 24 -0.71 -1.02 -22.56
N GLU A 25 -1.32 0.15 -22.62
CA GLU A 25 -1.70 0.82 -23.88
C GLU A 25 -0.48 1.43 -24.62
N ILE A 26 0.66 1.59 -23.96
CA ILE A 26 1.86 2.20 -24.54
C ILE A 26 2.79 1.10 -25.09
N PRO A 27 3.23 1.21 -26.37
CA PRO A 27 4.25 0.32 -26.93
C PRO A 27 5.53 0.30 -26.09
N PHE A 28 6.11 -0.88 -25.90
CA PHE A 28 7.26 -1.07 -25.02
C PHE A 28 8.46 -0.14 -25.31
N TRP A 29 8.74 0.11 -26.58
CA TRP A 29 9.84 0.99 -26.98
C TRP A 29 9.62 2.46 -26.54
N GLN A 30 8.36 2.91 -26.46
CA GLN A 30 8.02 4.24 -25.92
C GLN A 30 8.12 4.27 -24.40
N LEU A 31 7.70 3.19 -23.73
CA LEU A 31 7.86 3.09 -22.27
C LEU A 31 9.34 3.27 -21.87
N LYS A 32 10.26 2.64 -22.61
CA LYS A 32 11.71 2.78 -22.39
C LYS A 32 12.24 4.20 -22.51
N SER A 33 11.63 5.06 -23.34
CA SER A 33 12.05 6.46 -23.43
C SER A 33 11.46 7.31 -22.29
N LEU A 34 10.20 7.06 -21.94
CA LEU A 34 9.47 7.80 -20.90
C LEU A 34 10.03 7.54 -19.50
N PHE A 35 10.34 6.28 -19.21
CA PHE A 35 10.90 5.85 -17.93
C PHE A 35 12.35 5.44 -18.15
N SER A 36 13.22 6.43 -18.29
CA SER A 36 14.64 6.21 -18.51
C SER A 36 15.26 5.50 -17.30
N GLU A 37 15.38 4.18 -17.37
CA GLU A 37 15.96 3.34 -16.33
C GLU A 37 17.33 2.82 -16.79
N LYS A 38 18.29 2.82 -15.86
CA LYS A 38 19.68 2.41 -16.11
C LYS A 38 19.87 0.89 -16.09
N ASP A 39 18.86 0.16 -15.65
CA ASP A 39 18.96 -1.28 -15.40
C ASP A 39 18.63 -2.11 -16.63
N ILE A 40 19.25 -3.29 -16.70
CA ILE A 40 18.98 -4.30 -17.72
C ILE A 40 17.89 -5.21 -17.16
N TYR A 41 16.70 -5.19 -17.78
CA TYR A 41 15.57 -6.04 -17.39
C TYR A 41 15.58 -7.33 -18.20
N SER A 42 15.22 -8.44 -17.56
CA SER A 42 15.16 -9.77 -18.18
C SER A 42 13.92 -9.96 -19.05
N SER A 43 12.85 -9.19 -18.80
CA SER A 43 11.62 -9.23 -19.60
C SER A 43 10.86 -7.89 -19.62
N GLN A 44 9.86 -7.77 -20.51
CA GLN A 44 8.97 -6.61 -20.57
C GLN A 44 8.08 -6.51 -19.32
N GLU A 45 7.63 -7.64 -18.79
CA GLU A 45 6.82 -7.71 -17.58
C GLU A 45 7.59 -7.22 -16.36
N GLU A 46 8.86 -7.61 -16.24
CA GLU A 46 9.73 -7.14 -15.16
C GLU A 46 9.89 -5.61 -15.19
N TYR A 47 10.11 -5.05 -16.38
CA TYR A 47 10.21 -3.61 -16.57
C TYR A 47 8.92 -2.87 -16.20
N LYS A 48 7.76 -3.34 -16.69
CA LYS A 48 6.46 -2.76 -16.33
C LYS A 48 6.20 -2.82 -14.83
N LYS A 49 6.54 -3.93 -14.18
CA LYS A 49 6.44 -4.07 -12.72
C LYS A 49 7.33 -3.08 -11.98
N ASN A 50 8.53 -2.80 -12.50
CA ASN A 50 9.41 -1.80 -11.92
C ASN A 50 8.82 -0.39 -12.00
N ILE A 51 8.26 0.00 -13.15
CA ILE A 51 7.55 1.29 -13.30
C ILE A 51 6.42 1.40 -12.27
N LEU A 52 5.59 0.36 -12.12
CA LEU A 52 4.51 0.35 -11.13
C LEU A 52 5.04 0.50 -9.69
N ASN A 53 6.09 -0.21 -9.33
CA ASN A 53 6.68 -0.13 -7.99
C ASN A 53 7.32 1.25 -7.73
N ASN A 54 7.97 1.83 -8.75
CA ASN A 54 8.53 3.18 -8.67
C ASN A 54 7.42 4.22 -8.51
N TYR A 55 6.30 4.07 -9.21
CA TYR A 55 5.13 4.92 -9.00
C TYR A 55 4.63 4.86 -7.57
N GLU A 56 4.49 3.68 -6.97
CA GLU A 56 4.05 3.57 -5.57
C GLU A 56 4.98 4.28 -4.60
N LYS A 57 6.30 4.19 -4.83
CA LYS A 57 7.33 4.84 -4.01
C LYS A 57 7.42 6.36 -4.18
N THR A 58 7.10 6.87 -5.37
CA THR A 58 7.37 8.27 -5.73
C THR A 58 6.10 9.11 -5.84
N ASN A 59 4.94 8.50 -6.09
CA ASN A 59 3.69 9.22 -6.17
C ASN A 59 3.30 9.76 -4.79
N PHE A 60 3.21 11.08 -4.70
CA PHE A 60 2.92 11.79 -3.46
C PHE A 60 1.65 11.31 -2.74
N LEU A 61 0.55 11.13 -3.49
CA LEU A 61 -0.71 10.67 -2.90
C LEU A 61 -0.60 9.22 -2.42
N TYR A 62 0.03 8.34 -3.20
CA TYR A 62 0.24 6.95 -2.80
C TYR A 62 1.04 6.85 -1.49
N GLN A 63 2.11 7.63 -1.38
CA GLN A 63 2.95 7.70 -0.17
C GLN A 63 2.21 8.22 1.06
N ILE A 64 1.34 9.23 0.90
CA ILE A 64 0.48 9.70 2.00
C ILE A 64 -0.46 8.59 2.47
N LEU A 65 -1.15 7.94 1.54
CA LEU A 65 -2.11 6.89 1.85
C LEU A 65 -1.44 5.67 2.53
N GLU A 66 -0.24 5.31 2.09
CA GLU A 66 0.56 4.26 2.71
C GLU A 66 0.94 4.62 4.16
N LYS A 67 1.35 5.87 4.40
CA LYS A 67 1.65 6.38 5.74
C LYS A 67 0.42 6.37 6.64
N ASP A 68 -0.72 6.84 6.14
CA ASP A 68 -1.98 6.86 6.88
C ASP A 68 -2.42 5.43 7.25
N LEU A 69 -2.31 4.47 6.33
CA LEU A 69 -2.55 3.05 6.62
C LEU A 69 -1.67 2.52 7.75
N SER A 70 -0.38 2.86 7.73
CA SER A 70 0.56 2.45 8.78
C SER A 70 0.16 3.01 10.15
N ILE A 71 -0.25 4.28 10.21
CA ILE A 71 -0.73 4.92 11.44
C ILE A 71 -2.00 4.24 11.95
N LEU A 72 -2.99 4.03 11.08
CA LEU A 72 -4.27 3.40 11.45
C LEU A 72 -4.07 1.99 12.00
N ARG A 73 -3.27 1.15 11.31
CA ARG A 73 -2.98 -0.22 11.77
C ARG A 73 -2.24 -0.25 13.10
N ASN A 74 -1.32 0.68 13.31
CA ASN A 74 -0.60 0.78 14.58
C ASN A 74 -1.53 1.19 15.73
N ASN A 75 -2.49 2.08 15.47
CA ASN A 75 -3.47 2.48 16.47
C ASN A 75 -4.44 1.34 16.80
N GLU A 76 -4.95 0.62 15.79
CA GLU A 76 -5.80 -0.57 16.00
C GLU A 76 -5.08 -1.62 16.87
N LYS A 77 -3.80 -1.89 16.57
CA LYS A 77 -2.99 -2.83 17.38
C LYS A 77 -2.84 -2.37 18.83
N LYS A 78 -2.63 -1.07 19.06
CA LYS A 78 -2.53 -0.51 20.43
C LYS A 78 -3.84 -0.65 21.19
N GLU A 79 -4.97 -0.35 20.55
CA GLU A 79 -6.30 -0.51 21.15
C GLU A 79 -6.58 -1.97 21.54
N LEU A 80 -6.30 -2.91 20.64
CA LEU A 80 -6.44 -4.35 20.91
C LEU A 80 -5.57 -4.81 22.08
N ASN A 81 -4.31 -4.37 22.13
CA ASN A 81 -3.40 -4.69 23.22
C ASN A 81 -3.89 -4.13 24.57
N LEU A 82 -4.41 -2.89 24.57
CA LEU A 82 -4.94 -2.28 25.78
C LEU A 82 -6.18 -3.03 26.28
N PHE A 83 -7.10 -3.39 25.37
CA PHE A 83 -8.28 -4.18 25.70
C PHE A 83 -7.89 -5.54 26.30
N PHE A 84 -6.92 -6.24 25.71
CA PHE A 84 -6.41 -7.50 26.24
C PHE A 84 -5.79 -7.36 27.64
N TYR A 85 -5.02 -6.30 27.87
CA TYR A 85 -4.42 -6.05 29.18
C TYR A 85 -5.48 -5.76 30.25
N ILE A 86 -6.47 -4.94 29.91
CA ILE A 86 -7.59 -4.61 30.80
C ILE A 86 -8.43 -5.87 31.11
N SER A 87 -8.74 -6.69 30.10
CA SER A 87 -9.51 -7.93 30.30
C SER A 87 -8.77 -8.93 31.20
N GLU A 88 -7.45 -9.06 31.05
CA GLU A 88 -6.62 -9.87 31.96
C GLU A 88 -6.61 -9.32 33.40
N ILE A 89 -6.58 -8.00 33.59
CA ILE A 89 -6.73 -7.40 34.93
C ILE A 89 -8.08 -7.76 35.55
N PHE A 90 -9.17 -7.61 34.81
CA PHE A 90 -10.52 -7.97 35.29
C PHE A 90 -10.62 -9.45 35.65
N ARG A 91 -10.05 -10.34 34.81
CA ARG A 91 -9.99 -11.78 35.06
C ARG A 91 -9.23 -12.12 36.33
N ARG A 92 -8.06 -11.52 36.54
CA ARG A 92 -7.23 -11.73 37.74
C ARG A 92 -7.91 -11.23 39.02
N LYS A 93 -8.72 -10.17 38.92
CA LYS A 93 -9.47 -9.61 40.05
C LYS A 93 -10.81 -10.29 40.32
N ARG A 94 -11.23 -11.29 39.53
CA ARG A 94 -12.56 -11.96 39.61
C ARG A 94 -13.73 -10.97 39.66
N ILE A 95 -13.67 -9.91 38.84
CA ILE A 95 -14.75 -8.92 38.75
C ILE A 95 -15.79 -9.31 37.67
N LEU A 96 -15.57 -10.42 36.98
CA LEU A 96 -16.51 -11.11 36.10
C LEU A 96 -16.52 -12.61 36.42
#